data_AF-A0A3B8V2S1-F1
#
_entry.id   AF-A0A3B8V2S1-F1
#
_cell.length_a   1.000
_cell.length_b   1.000
_cell.length_c   1.000
_cell.angle_alpha   90.00
_cell.angle_beta   90.00
_cell.angle_gamma   90.00
#
_symmetry.space_group_name_H-M   'P 1'
#
loop_
_entity.id
_entity.type
_entity.pdbx_description
1 polymer ?
#
loop_
_entity_poly.entity_id
_entity_poly.type
_entity_poly.pdbx_seq_one_letter_code
_entity_poly.pdbx_strand_id
1 'polypeptide(L)' 'SRRGPAPHDPGIEITAVELATAWGVSRRTLQRWRDDGLPMILARFPDGFARSVCRRDIVAGFASRHAERLGPAS' A
#
# COMPACT_ATOMS: atom_id res chain seq x y z
N SER A 1 5.54 6.50 -25.43
CA SER A 1 6.66 6.38 -24.47
C SER A 1 6.14 5.81 -23.17
N ARG A 2 6.40 4.53 -22.86
CA ARG A 2 6.02 3.94 -21.56
C ARG A 2 7.16 4.23 -20.57
N ARG A 3 7.14 5.40 -19.93
CA ARG A 3 7.95 5.60 -18.72
C ARG A 3 7.49 4.52 -17.73
N GLY A 4 8.43 3.77 -17.19
CA GLY A 4 8.15 2.74 -16.18
C GLY A 4 7.58 3.36 -14.89
N PRO A 5 7.45 2.55 -13.83
CA PRO A 5 7.01 3.02 -12.52
C PRO A 5 7.74 4.29 -12.09
N ALA A 6 7.01 5.23 -11.49
CA ALA A 6 7.59 6.43 -10.89
C ALA A 6 8.54 6.06 -9.74
N PRO A 7 9.53 6.90 -9.41
CA PRO A 7 10.36 6.70 -8.23
C PRO A 7 9.51 6.61 -6.97
N HIS A 8 9.89 5.71 -6.06
CA HIS A 8 9.28 5.59 -4.74
C HIS A 8 9.57 6.83 -3.89
N ASP A 9 8.55 7.35 -3.20
CA ASP A 9 8.68 8.42 -2.21
C ASP A 9 8.28 7.91 -0.82
N PRO A 10 9.24 7.62 0.08
CA PRO A 10 8.96 7.06 1.40
C PRO A 10 8.20 8.02 2.34
N GLY A 11 8.20 9.33 2.04
CA GLY A 11 7.49 10.34 2.83
C GLY A 11 5.98 10.29 2.64
N ILE A 12 5.52 9.84 1.47
CA ILE A 12 4.09 9.79 1.12
C ILE A 12 3.60 8.37 0.83
N GLU A 13 4.48 7.41 0.60
CA GLU A 13 4.13 6.02 0.30
C GLU A 13 4.50 5.08 1.45
N ILE A 14 3.76 3.98 1.56
CA ILE A 14 4.06 2.81 2.39
C ILE A 14 4.01 1.57 1.49
N THR A 15 4.93 0.63 1.69
CA THR A 15 4.94 -0.60 0.89
C THR A 15 3.79 -1.53 1.26
N ALA A 16 3.38 -2.37 0.30
CA ALA A 16 2.42 -3.43 0.54
C ALA A 16 2.88 -4.41 1.64
N VAL A 17 4.19 -4.59 1.81
CA VAL A 17 4.76 -5.48 2.83
C VAL A 17 4.61 -4.85 4.21
N GLU A 18 5.07 -3.62 4.38
CA GLU A 18 4.95 -2.89 5.64
C GLU A 18 3.49 -2.73 6.06
N LEU A 19 2.61 -2.37 5.12
CA LEU A 19 1.19 -2.22 5.39
C LEU A 19 0.52 -3.54 5.79
N ALA A 20 0.84 -4.64 5.09
CA ALA A 20 0.33 -5.96 5.41
C ALA A 20 0.74 -6.40 6.82
N THR A 21 2.01 -6.17 7.17
CA THR A 21 2.54 -6.43 8.52
C THR A 21 1.83 -5.57 9.56
N ALA A 22 1.70 -4.25 9.32
CA ALA A 22 1.08 -3.32 10.27
C ALA A 22 -0.38 -3.64 10.57
N TRP A 23 -1.13 -4.18 9.61
CA TRP A 23 -2.54 -4.54 9.77
C TRP A 23 -2.80 -6.01 10.08
N GLY A 24 -1.74 -6.83 10.16
CA GLY A 24 -1.88 -8.27 10.40
C GLY A 24 -2.61 -9.01 9.27
N VAL A 25 -2.49 -8.56 8.02
CA VAL A 25 -3.18 -9.14 6.86
C VAL A 25 -2.19 -9.61 5.79
N SER A 26 -2.66 -10.42 4.83
CA SER A 26 -1.83 -10.84 3.70
C SER A 26 -1.75 -9.73 2.62
N ARG A 27 -0.66 -9.70 1.85
CA ARG A 27 -0.57 -8.83 0.65
C ARG A 27 -1.69 -9.10 -0.36
N ARG A 28 -2.18 -10.34 -0.44
CA ARG A 28 -3.31 -10.72 -1.29
C ARG A 28 -4.61 -10.08 -0.81
N THR A 29 -4.79 -9.93 0.50
CA THR A 29 -5.91 -9.20 1.11
C THR A 29 -5.88 -7.74 0.69
N LEU A 30 -4.73 -7.07 0.79
CA LEU A 30 -4.59 -5.67 0.34
C LEU A 30 -4.96 -5.49 -1.14
N GLN A 31 -4.55 -6.44 -2.01
CA GLN A 31 -4.90 -6.39 -3.43
C GLN A 31 -6.40 -6.55 -3.70
N ARG A 32 -7.13 -7.29 -2.86
CA ARG A 32 -8.59 -7.41 -2.97
C ARG A 32 -9.31 -6.12 -2.57
N TRP A 33 -8.74 -5.35 -1.67
CA TRP A 33 -9.28 -4.05 -1.24
C TRP A 33 -8.97 -2.91 -2.21
N ARG A 34 -8.37 -3.20 -3.36
CA ARG A 34 -8.15 -2.20 -4.42
C ARG A 34 -9.45 -1.49 -4.80
N ASP A 35 -10.51 -2.27 -5.03
CA ASP A 35 -11.81 -1.75 -5.45
C ASP A 35 -12.58 -1.10 -4.28
N ASP A 36 -12.15 -1.34 -3.05
CA ASP A 36 -12.65 -0.70 -1.82
C ASP A 36 -11.90 0.61 -1.48
N GLY A 37 -11.05 1.10 -2.40
CA GLY A 37 -10.33 2.36 -2.24
C GLY A 37 -8.97 2.24 -1.56
N LEU A 38 -8.32 1.07 -1.65
CA LEU A 38 -6.91 0.86 -1.30
C LEU A 38 -6.06 0.55 -2.55
N PRO A 39 -5.88 1.50 -3.48
CA PRO A 39 -5.11 1.29 -4.69
C PRO A 39 -3.64 0.98 -4.38
N MET A 40 -3.21 -0.18 -4.87
CA MET A 40 -1.81 -0.60 -4.84
C MET A 40 -1.17 -0.31 -6.20
N ILE A 41 -0.13 0.53 -6.22
CA ILE A 41 0.59 0.92 -7.43
C ILE A 41 2.04 0.43 -7.40
N LEU A 42 2.68 0.33 -8.55
CA LEU A 42 4.10 0.03 -8.62
C LEU A 42 4.91 1.33 -8.52
N ALA A 43 5.90 1.35 -7.65
CA ALA A 43 6.94 2.37 -7.57
C ALA A 43 8.32 1.73 -7.72
N ARG A 44 9.25 2.46 -8.35
CA ARG A 44 10.64 2.03 -8.56
C ARG A 44 11.49 2.47 -7.38
N PHE A 45 12.16 1.50 -6.76
CA PHE A 45 13.04 1.74 -5.63
C PHE A 45 14.48 2.04 -6.09
N PRO A 46 15.32 2.64 -5.22
CA PRO A 46 16.72 2.93 -5.54
C PRO A 46 17.56 1.72 -5.94
N ASP A 47 17.17 0.53 -5.49
CA ASP A 47 17.80 -0.75 -5.87
C ASP A 47 17.39 -1.24 -7.27
N GLY A 48 16.62 -0.46 -8.02
CA GLY A 48 16.19 -0.78 -9.37
C GLY A 48 14.97 -1.68 -9.45
N PHE A 49 14.46 -2.21 -8.33
CA PHE A 49 13.29 -3.08 -8.32
C PHE A 49 12.00 -2.27 -8.18
N ALA A 50 10.93 -2.75 -8.83
CA ALA A 50 9.60 -2.21 -8.64
C ALA A 50 8.91 -2.95 -7.48
N ARG A 51 8.32 -2.21 -6.55
CA ARG A 51 7.52 -2.77 -5.45
C ARG A 51 6.14 -2.13 -5.42
N SER A 52 5.19 -2.87 -4.87
CA SER A 52 3.82 -2.40 -4.67
C SER A 52 3.75 -1.48 -3.45
N VAL A 53 3.17 -0.30 -3.62
CA VAL A 53 3.04 0.75 -2.61
C VAL A 53 1.62 1.33 -2.63
N CYS A 54 1.24 2.01 -1.54
CA CYS A 54 0.04 2.82 -1.45
C CYS A 54 0.38 4.17 -0.80
N ARG A 55 -0.36 5.23 -1.11
CA ARG A 55 -0.17 6.52 -0.45
C ARG A 55 -0.70 6.48 0.99
N ARG A 56 0.02 7.12 1.90
CA ARG A 56 -0.28 7.13 3.34
C ARG A 56 -1.62 7.80 3.67
N ASP A 57 -1.99 8.86 2.95
CA ASP A 57 -3.29 9.55 3.11
C ASP A 57 -4.47 8.64 2.74
N ILE A 58 -4.35 7.90 1.64
CA ILE A 58 -5.31 6.88 1.21
C ILE A 58 -5.41 5.76 2.25
N VAL A 59 -4.28 5.26 2.74
CA VAL A 59 -4.20 4.23 3.79
C VAL A 59 -4.94 4.69 5.06
N ALA A 60 -4.70 5.92 5.52
CA ALA A 60 -5.38 6.48 6.69
C ALA A 60 -6.89 6.61 6.47
N GLY A 61 -7.31 7.10 5.30
CA GLY A 61 -8.72 7.20 4.95
C GLY A 61 -9.40 5.83 4.84
N PHE A 62 -8.73 4.83 4.29
CA PHE A 62 -9.22 3.46 4.23
C PHE A 62 -9.40 2.87 5.64
N ALA A 63 -8.38 3.01 6.49
CA ALA A 63 -8.44 2.52 7.87
C ALA A 63 -9.58 3.16 8.67
N SER A 64 -9.84 4.45 8.47
CA SER A 64 -10.96 5.15 9.12
C SER A 64 -12.33 4.65 8.66
N ARG A 65 -12.48 4.22 7.39
CA ARG A 65 -13.76 3.74 6.85
C ARG A 65 -14.02 2.26 7.09
N HIS A 66 -12.95 1.49 7.31
CA HIS A 66 -12.96 0.03 7.39
C HIS A 66 -12.26 -0.48 8.64
N ALA A 67 -12.40 0.23 9.77
CA ALA A 67 -11.75 -0.11 11.03
C ALA A 67 -12.10 -1.53 11.49
N GLU A 68 -13.29 -2.02 11.15
CA GLU A 68 -13.77 -3.38 11.44
C GLU A 68 -13.01 -4.49 10.71
N ARG A 69 -12.33 -4.15 9.59
CA ARG A 69 -11.58 -5.11 8.76
C ARG A 69 -10.13 -5.25 9.19
N LEU A 70 -9.64 -4.32 10.01
CA LEU A 70 -8.25 -4.29 10.43
C LEU A 70 -8.11 -5.08 11.73
N GLY A 71 -7.10 -5.94 11.81
CA GLY A 71 -6.74 -6.55 13.09
C GLY A 71 -6.25 -5.48 14.07
N PRO A 72 -6.27 -5.74 15.39
CA PRO A 72 -5.57 -4.88 16.33
C PRO A 72 -4.12 -4.74 15.87
N ALA A 73 -3.61 -3.50 15.81
CA ALA A 73 -2.19 -3.26 15.63
C ALA A 73 -1.49 -3.83 16.88
N SER A 74 -0.88 -5.01 16.74
CA SER A 74 -0.08 -5.65 17.78
C SER A 74 1.22 -4.89 18.03
#